data_AF-A0A537Q351-F1
#
_entry.id   AF-A0A537Q351-F1
#
_cell.length_a   1.000
_cell.length_b   1.000
_cell.length_c   1.000
_cell.angle_alpha   90.00
_cell.angle_beta   90.00
_cell.angle_gamma   90.00
#
_symmetry.space_group_name_H-M   'P 1'
#
loop_
_entity.id
_entity.type
_entity.pdbx_description
1 polymer ?
#
loop_
_entity_poly.entity_id
_entity_poly.type
_entity_poly.pdbx_seq_one_letter_code
_entity_poly.pdbx_strand_id
1 'polypeptide(L)'
;MEAVLAGQQAIPLHGARFDLAVGGRYKGRLAGRARGVDYVRVRADGRMELDLHLIIETDDGHRIALSGDGQAAPRPGEPVLDIFANVRLSTASKEYAWVNERQIWGVGTASLATGKVLAEGFMQ
;
A
#
# COMPACT_ATOMS: atom_id res chain seq x y z
N MET A 1 -1.39 -9.48 15.32
CA MET A 1 -1.83 -8.47 14.33
C MET A 1 -3.34 -8.33 14.35
N GLU A 2 -4.09 -9.39 14.07
CA GLU A 2 -5.57 -9.34 14.04
C GLU A 2 -6.20 -8.76 15.31
N ALA A 3 -5.77 -9.20 16.50
CA ALA A 3 -6.28 -8.66 17.76
C ALA A 3 -6.01 -7.15 17.95
N VAL A 4 -4.89 -6.65 17.41
CA VAL A 4 -4.54 -5.21 17.47
C VAL A 4 -5.39 -4.42 16.48
N LEU A 5 -5.53 -4.91 15.25
CA LEU A 5 -6.36 -4.29 14.22
C LEU A 5 -7.86 -4.35 14.56
N ALA A 6 -8.29 -5.39 15.28
CA ALA A 6 -9.66 -5.56 15.78
C ALA A 6 -9.93 -4.78 17.07
N GLY A 7 -8.95 -4.04 17.62
CA GLY A 7 -9.08 -3.30 18.87
C GLY A 7 -9.24 -4.17 20.13
N GLN A 8 -9.01 -5.48 20.02
CA GLN A 8 -9.07 -6.43 21.15
C GLN A 8 -7.81 -6.35 22.03
N GLN A 9 -6.72 -5.79 21.49
CA GLN A 9 -5.49 -5.55 22.20
C GLN A 9 -5.01 -4.12 21.94
N ALA A 10 -4.63 -3.41 23.01
CA ALA A 10 -4.00 -2.10 22.88
C ALA A 10 -2.65 -2.25 22.15
N ILE A 11 -2.35 -1.28 21.28
CA ILE A 11 -1.03 -1.19 20.65
C ILE A 11 -0.02 -0.86 21.76
N PRO A 12 1.14 -1.55 21.85
CA PRO A 12 2.15 -1.22 22.83
C PRO A 12 2.59 0.25 22.74
N LEU A 13 3.03 0.84 23.85
CA LEU A 13 3.49 2.24 23.87
C LEU A 13 4.67 2.51 22.93
N HIS A 14 5.50 1.50 22.69
CA HIS A 14 6.60 1.54 21.72
C HIS A 14 6.16 1.26 20.28
N GLY A 15 4.86 1.11 20.03
CA GLY A 15 4.30 0.74 18.74
C GLY A 15 4.44 -0.75 18.43
N ALA A 16 4.17 -1.10 17.18
CA ALA A 16 4.36 -2.42 16.61
C ALA A 16 4.84 -2.30 15.16
N ARG A 17 5.47 -3.36 14.64
CA ARG A 17 5.89 -3.44 13.23
C ARG A 17 5.39 -4.76 12.64
N PHE A 18 4.81 -4.69 11.45
CA PHE A 18 4.26 -5.85 10.74
C PHE A 18 4.77 -5.91 9.31
N ASP A 19 4.92 -7.14 8.80
CA ASP A 19 5.25 -7.38 7.39
C ASP A 19 4.00 -7.88 6.71
N LEU A 20 3.32 -6.96 6.04
CA LEU A 20 2.06 -7.28 5.38
C LEU A 20 2.37 -7.77 3.98
N ALA A 21 2.09 -9.04 3.72
CA ALA A 21 2.07 -9.54 2.35
C ALA A 21 0.95 -8.82 1.58
N VAL A 22 1.31 -8.12 0.52
CA VAL A 22 0.38 -7.41 -0.34
C VAL A 22 0.28 -8.14 -1.67
N GLY A 23 -0.96 -8.31 -2.15
CA GLY A 23 -1.25 -8.86 -3.47
C GLY A 23 -2.55 -8.29 -4.02
N GLY A 24 -2.59 -7.96 -5.31
CA GLY A 24 -3.78 -7.33 -5.88
C GLY A 24 -3.71 -7.12 -7.39
N ARG A 25 -4.85 -6.73 -7.98
CA ARG A 25 -4.93 -6.42 -9.40
C ARG A 25 -5.00 -4.91 -9.61
N TYR A 26 -4.19 -4.42 -10.54
CA TYR A 26 -4.19 -3.04 -11.01
C TYR A 26 -4.96 -2.96 -12.33
N LYS A 27 -5.65 -1.84 -12.54
CA LYS A 27 -6.41 -1.53 -13.77
C LYS A 27 -6.05 -0.11 -14.22
N GLY A 28 -6.22 0.17 -15.51
CA GLY A 28 -5.94 1.47 -16.11
C GLY A 28 -4.68 1.43 -16.99
N ARG A 29 -3.93 2.53 -17.04
CA ARG A 29 -2.69 2.64 -17.84
C ARG A 29 -1.61 1.64 -17.44
N LEU A 30 -1.69 1.12 -16.22
CA LEU A 30 -0.84 0.06 -15.71
C LEU A 30 -1.76 -1.07 -15.25
N ALA A 31 -2.09 -1.99 -16.16
CA ALA A 31 -2.92 -3.15 -15.88
C ALA A 31 -2.05 -4.37 -15.61
N GLY A 32 -2.31 -5.08 -14.51
CA GLY A 32 -1.46 -6.18 -14.09
C GLY A 32 -1.75 -6.68 -12.69
N ARG A 33 -0.84 -7.49 -12.14
CA ARG A 33 -0.89 -8.00 -10.77
C ARG A 33 0.32 -7.51 -9.99
N ALA A 34 0.07 -7.00 -8.79
CA ALA A 34 1.13 -6.66 -7.85
C ALA A 34 1.29 -7.75 -6.79
N ARG A 35 2.53 -7.91 -6.31
CA ARG A 35 2.87 -8.69 -5.13
C ARG A 35 4.07 -8.10 -4.40
N GLY A 36 4.12 -8.21 -3.09
CA GLY A 36 5.28 -7.82 -2.29
C GLY A 36 4.92 -7.61 -0.82
N VAL A 37 5.63 -6.70 -0.16
CA VAL A 37 5.49 -6.47 1.28
C VAL A 37 5.32 -4.98 1.58
N ASP A 38 4.46 -4.67 2.54
CA ASP A 38 4.42 -3.37 3.23
C ASP A 38 4.96 -3.55 4.66
N TYR A 39 6.04 -2.83 4.98
CA TYR A 39 6.74 -2.89 6.27
C TYR A 39 6.14 -1.88 7.26
N VAL A 40 4.86 -2.10 7.58
CA VAL A 40 4.04 -1.14 8.33
C VAL A 40 4.54 -0.97 9.77
N ARG A 41 4.70 0.29 10.18
CA ARG A 41 4.91 0.68 11.58
C ARG A 41 3.62 1.26 12.14
N VAL A 42 3.13 0.68 13.22
CA VAL A 42 1.90 1.11 13.90
C VAL A 42 2.28 1.81 15.20
N ARG A 43 1.87 3.06 15.33
CA ARG A 43 2.06 3.87 16.54
C ARG A 43 1.03 3.52 17.61
N ALA A 44 1.32 3.86 18.87
CA ALA A 44 0.40 3.64 19.98
C ALA A 44 -0.96 4.34 19.80
N ASP A 45 -1.01 5.43 19.03
CA ASP A 45 -2.25 6.16 18.68
C ASP A 45 -3.01 5.56 17.48
N GLY A 46 -2.59 4.39 16.98
CA GLY A 46 -3.24 3.69 15.87
C GLY A 46 -2.87 4.20 14.47
N ARG A 47 -2.10 5.29 14.37
CA ARG A 47 -1.57 5.76 13.08
C ARG A 47 -0.52 4.79 12.56
N MET A 48 -0.49 4.62 11.24
CA MET A 48 0.36 3.66 10.56
C MET A 48 1.24 4.38 9.55
N GLU A 49 2.53 4.08 9.56
CA GLU A 49 3.50 4.49 8.54
C GLU A 49 3.69 3.32 7.58
N LEU A 50 3.45 3.59 6.29
CA LEU A 50 3.59 2.61 5.21
C LEU A 50 5.02 2.64 4.66
N ASP A 51 5.51 1.48 4.21
CA ASP A 51 6.80 1.29 3.57
C ASP A 51 6.70 0.12 2.58
N LEU A 52 6.24 0.47 1.38
CA LEU A 52 5.78 -0.43 0.33
C LEU A 52 6.93 -0.85 -0.58
N HIS A 53 7.11 -2.16 -0.74
CA HIS A 53 8.01 -2.77 -1.70
C HIS A 53 7.30 -3.87 -2.48
N LEU A 54 6.85 -3.54 -3.70
CA LEU A 54 6.06 -4.42 -4.55
C LEU A 54 6.71 -4.60 -5.92
N ILE A 55 6.29 -5.65 -6.62
CA ILE A 55 6.54 -5.86 -8.04
C ILE A 55 5.19 -5.95 -8.72
N ILE A 56 4.99 -5.16 -9.77
CA ILE A 56 3.86 -5.28 -10.68
C ILE A 56 4.31 -6.04 -11.91
N GLU A 57 3.62 -7.14 -12.19
CA GLU A 57 3.69 -7.87 -13.46
C GLU A 57 2.50 -7.41 -14.31
N THR A 58 2.78 -6.69 -15.40
CA THR A 58 1.74 -6.16 -16.30
C THR A 58 1.11 -7.29 -17.11
N ASP A 59 -0.13 -7.10 -17.57
CA ASP A 59 -0.87 -8.12 -18.32
C ASP A 59 -0.18 -8.48 -19.66
N ASP A 60 0.66 -7.58 -20.19
CA ASP A 60 1.52 -7.74 -21.37
C ASP A 60 2.95 -8.21 -21.05
N GLY A 61 3.25 -8.56 -19.79
CA GLY A 61 4.44 -9.32 -19.43
C GLY A 61 5.68 -8.52 -18.98
N HIS A 62 5.53 -7.23 -18.68
CA HIS A 62 6.61 -6.40 -18.13
C HIS A 62 6.63 -6.42 -16.60
N ARG A 63 7.81 -6.21 -16.02
CA ARG A 63 8.00 -6.06 -14.57
C ARG A 63 8.32 -4.63 -14.22
N ILE A 64 7.61 -4.11 -13.23
CA ILE A 64 7.77 -2.75 -12.71
C ILE A 64 7.92 -2.86 -11.19
N ALA A 65 9.06 -2.43 -10.66
CA ALA A 65 9.25 -2.31 -9.22
C ALA A 65 8.47 -1.09 -8.72
N LEU A 66 7.82 -1.25 -7.58
CA LEU A 66 7.11 -0.19 -6.86
C LEU A 66 7.76 -0.04 -5.50
N SER A 67 8.22 1.18 -5.21
CA SER A 67 8.59 1.62 -3.87
C SER A 67 7.68 2.76 -3.45
N GLY A 68 7.17 2.75 -2.24
CA GLY A 68 6.34 3.84 -1.75
C GLY A 68 6.36 3.96 -0.24
N ASP A 69 5.92 5.10 0.23
CA ASP A 69 5.75 5.40 1.64
C ASP A 69 4.44 6.16 1.83
N GLY A 70 3.96 6.27 3.06
CA GLY A 70 2.69 6.91 3.29
C GLY A 70 2.19 6.78 4.70
N GLN A 71 0.94 7.18 4.89
CA GLN A 71 0.25 7.09 6.15
C GLN A 71 -1.09 6.39 5.98
N ALA A 72 -1.45 5.58 6.97
CA ALA A 72 -2.81 5.12 7.14
C ALA A 72 -3.33 5.42 8.54
N ALA A 73 -4.63 5.68 8.66
CA ALA A 73 -5.27 5.97 9.94
C ALA A 73 -6.67 5.35 10.01
N PRO A 74 -7.08 4.83 11.19
CA PRO A 74 -8.41 4.31 11.38
C PRO A 74 -9.46 5.43 11.33
N ARG A 75 -10.59 5.15 10.69
CA ARG A 75 -11.79 5.97 10.79
C ARG A 75 -12.47 5.73 12.13
N PRO A 76 -12.83 6.78 12.89
CA PRO A 76 -13.50 6.60 14.17
C PRO A 76 -14.80 5.79 14.05
N GLY A 77 -14.89 4.68 14.78
CA GLY A 77 -16.09 3.83 14.81
C GLY A 77 -16.29 2.91 13.61
N GLU A 78 -15.37 2.89 12.65
CA GLU A 78 -15.46 2.06 11.45
C GLU A 78 -14.27 1.08 11.34
N PRO A 79 -14.48 -0.15 10.82
CA PRO A 79 -13.39 -1.09 10.54
C PRO A 79 -12.65 -0.75 9.23
N VAL A 80 -12.34 0.54 9.04
CA VAL A 80 -11.77 1.11 7.80
C VAL A 80 -10.55 1.96 8.14
N LEU A 81 -9.49 1.81 7.35
CA LEU A 81 -8.36 2.73 7.33
C LEU A 81 -8.45 3.66 6.12
N ASP A 82 -8.19 4.94 6.30
CA ASP A 82 -7.84 5.85 5.20
C ASP A 82 -6.35 5.71 4.87
N ILE A 83 -6.00 5.73 3.59
CA ILE A 83 -4.63 5.56 3.08
C ILE A 83 -4.25 6.73 2.19
N PHE A 84 -3.05 7.26 2.42
CA PHE A 84 -2.39 8.25 1.57
C PHE A 84 -0.95 7.83 1.35
N ALA A 85 -0.53 7.62 0.10
CA ALA A 85 0.78 7.10 -0.24
C ALA A 85 1.47 7.92 -1.33
N ASN A 86 2.78 8.07 -1.21
CA ASN A 86 3.67 8.49 -2.28
C ASN A 86 4.30 7.25 -2.91
N VAL A 87 4.21 7.12 -4.23
CA VAL A 87 4.69 5.95 -4.95
C VAL A 87 5.63 6.36 -6.07
N ARG A 88 6.73 5.61 -6.19
CA ARG A 88 7.68 5.65 -7.29
C ARG A 88 7.76 4.29 -7.95
N LEU A 89 7.89 4.30 -9.28
CA LEU A 89 7.97 3.12 -10.11
C LEU A 89 9.33 3.06 -10.81
N SER A 90 9.85 1.86 -11.01
CA SER A 90 11.09 1.64 -11.75
C SER A 90 10.99 0.42 -12.65
N THR A 91 11.45 0.54 -13.90
CA THR A 91 11.48 -0.55 -14.87
C THR A 91 12.57 -0.37 -15.91
N ALA A 92 13.07 -1.51 -16.42
CA ALA A 92 13.93 -1.56 -17.60
C ALA A 92 13.13 -1.69 -18.93
N SER A 93 11.80 -1.82 -18.87
CA SER A 93 10.96 -1.90 -20.07
C SER A 93 10.97 -0.56 -20.81
N LYS A 94 11.28 -0.59 -22.11
CA LYS A 94 11.22 0.60 -22.97
C LYS A 94 9.79 1.11 -23.12
N GLU A 95 8.81 0.22 -23.19
CA GLU A 95 7.38 0.54 -23.36
C GLU A 95 6.82 1.26 -22.12
N TYR A 96 7.32 0.90 -20.94
CA TYR A 96 6.93 1.50 -19.67
C TYR A 96 7.96 2.49 -19.13
N ALA A 97 8.97 2.89 -19.91
CA ALA A 97 10.04 3.78 -19.44
C ALA A 97 9.51 5.11 -18.90
N TRP A 98 8.34 5.55 -19.38
CA TRP A 98 7.65 6.75 -18.92
C TRP A 98 7.37 6.76 -17.41
N VAL A 99 7.28 5.60 -16.73
CA VAL A 99 7.00 5.53 -15.28
C VAL A 99 8.20 5.95 -14.43
N ASN A 100 9.42 5.81 -14.97
CA ASN A 100 10.67 6.03 -14.22
C ASN A 100 10.85 7.50 -13.78
N GLU A 101 10.16 8.42 -14.45
CA GLU A 101 10.27 9.86 -14.25
C GLU A 101 9.02 10.45 -13.59
N ARG A 102 8.19 9.61 -12.98
CA ARG A 102 6.88 10.01 -12.43
C ARG A 102 6.80 9.80 -10.94
N GLN A 103 6.11 10.72 -10.30
CA GLN A 103 5.64 10.57 -8.93
C GLN A 103 4.14 10.31 -8.95
N ILE A 104 3.70 9.38 -8.11
CA ILE A 104 2.30 8.95 -8.05
C ILE A 104 1.81 9.16 -6.62
N TRP A 105 0.66 9.81 -6.49
CA TRP A 105 -0.07 9.94 -5.23
C TRP A 105 -1.18 8.90 -5.16
N GLY A 106 -1.12 8.00 -4.18
CA GLY A 106 -2.12 7.00 -3.89
C GLY A 106 -3.09 7.49 -2.82
N VAL A 107 -4.40 7.41 -3.09
CA VAL A 107 -5.44 7.66 -2.08
C VAL A 107 -6.39 6.47 -2.06
N GLY A 108 -6.73 5.98 -0.88
CA GLY A 108 -7.57 4.79 -0.79
C GLY A 108 -8.08 4.47 0.60
N THR A 109 -8.70 3.31 0.71
CA THR A 109 -9.17 2.75 1.97
C THR A 109 -8.79 1.28 2.10
N ALA A 110 -8.61 0.81 3.34
CA ALA A 110 -8.49 -0.60 3.66
C ALA A 110 -9.63 -1.04 4.58
N SER A 111 -10.25 -2.17 4.29
CA SER A 111 -11.20 -2.82 5.19
C SER A 111 -10.47 -3.79 6.10
N LEU A 112 -10.47 -3.51 7.41
CA LEU A 112 -9.88 -4.40 8.41
C LEU A 112 -10.65 -5.72 8.54
N ALA A 113 -11.95 -5.71 8.24
CA ALA A 113 -12.80 -6.90 8.26
C ALA A 113 -12.49 -7.89 7.14
N THR A 114 -12.00 -7.41 5.98
CA THR A 114 -11.78 -8.26 4.80
C THR A 114 -10.32 -8.35 4.37
N GLY A 115 -9.44 -7.51 4.94
CA GLY A 115 -8.05 -7.38 4.53
C GLY A 115 -7.86 -6.80 3.12
N LYS A 116 -8.91 -6.19 2.54
CA LYS A 116 -8.87 -5.64 1.18
C LYS A 116 -8.58 -4.15 1.18
N VAL A 117 -7.77 -3.74 0.21
CA VAL A 117 -7.47 -2.34 -0.09
C VAL A 117 -8.10 -1.95 -1.41
N LEU A 118 -8.70 -0.76 -1.47
CA LEU A 118 -9.08 -0.07 -2.70
C LEU A 118 -8.37 1.28 -2.73
N ALA A 119 -7.53 1.51 -3.74
CA ALA A 119 -6.79 2.75 -3.88
C ALA A 119 -6.73 3.19 -5.34
N GLU A 120 -6.64 4.50 -5.54
CA GLU A 120 -6.45 5.16 -6.83
C GLU A 120 -5.11 5.88 -6.85
N GLY A 121 -4.38 5.77 -7.95
CA GLY A 121 -3.09 6.43 -8.16
C GLY A 121 -3.20 7.58 -9.15
N PHE A 122 -2.76 8.76 -8.72
CA PHE A 122 -2.75 9.99 -9.51
C PHE A 122 -1.31 10.37 -9.84
N MET A 123 -0.99 10.45 -11.12
CA MET A 123 0.35 10.78 -11.61
C MET A 123 0.50 12.29 -11.76
N GLN A 124 1.61 12.84 -11.29
CA GLN A 124 2.00 14.25 -11.54
C GLN A 124 2.93 14.39 -12.76
#